data_AF-A0A9N9NQ47-F1
#
_entry.id   AF-A0A9N9NQ47-F1
#
_cell.length_a   1.000
_cell.length_b   1.000
_cell.length_c   1.000
_cell.angle_alpha   90.00
_cell.angle_beta   90.00
_cell.angle_gamma   90.00
#
_symmetry.space_group_name_H-M   'P 1'
#
loop_
_entity.id
_entity.type
_entity.pdbx_description
1 polymer ?
#
loop_
_entity_poly.entity_id
_entity_poly.type
_entity_poly.pdbx_seq_one_letter_code
_entity_poly.pdbx_strand_id
1 'polypeptide(L)'
;SCFLLEAIMDVINLRYLYFCEGGVRQGKCFDMMSQSERMKDPLDTFISSNSLHPKYITNQYRNKFVGIMKAALPPVFYDVLDSDDLGSETTKKKPQRLERLLPSLAYLAHWSMHLAKESRPIYAFYLSLSGGPLCNAPGITHVDRAIMAWCLMYRHYDDASGDVEDDVSNMASEMFYGVKKMIPGGKDGRKVCEVIGKFLGFVALCHPFDAKQNEDSELVGFDKMSINDESLIQFKTSEDRDAK
;
A
#
# COMPACT_ATOMS: atom_id res chain seq x y z
N SER A 1 4.08 -8.94 34.75
CA SER A 1 4.24 -8.07 33.56
C SER A 1 3.45 -6.78 33.68
N CYS A 2 2.14 -6.82 33.98
CA CYS A 2 1.31 -5.62 34.11
C CYS A 2 1.71 -4.70 35.28
N PHE A 3 2.12 -5.28 36.42
CA PHE A 3 2.58 -4.52 37.60
C PHE A 3 3.72 -3.54 37.31
N LEU A 4 4.67 -3.91 36.43
CA LEU A 4 5.78 -3.03 36.08
C LEU A 4 5.31 -1.85 35.23
N LEU A 5 4.38 -2.09 34.31
CA LEU A 5 3.83 -1.03 33.48
C LEU A 5 3.01 -0.04 34.32
N GLU A 6 2.21 -0.56 35.26
CA GLU A 6 1.46 0.23 36.24
C GLU A 6 2.40 1.12 37.06
N ALA A 7 3.45 0.55 37.66
CA ALA A 7 4.44 1.31 38.40
C ALA A 7 5.16 2.37 37.54
N ILE A 8 5.41 2.09 36.26
CA ILE A 8 5.97 3.08 35.32
C ILE A 8 4.98 4.22 35.07
N MET A 9 3.70 3.90 34.88
CA MET A 9 2.65 4.90 34.65
C MET A 9 2.38 5.78 35.88
N ASP A 10 2.60 5.24 37.10
CA ASP A 10 2.48 6.01 38.34
C ASP A 10 3.62 7.03 38.52
N VAL A 11 4.81 6.71 38.02
CA VAL A 11 6.01 7.57 38.13
C VAL A 11 6.14 8.51 36.93
N ILE A 12 5.78 8.04 35.74
CA ILE A 12 5.87 8.76 34.48
C ILE A 12 4.45 9.00 33.96
N ASN A 13 4.06 10.27 33.87
CA ASN A 13 2.76 10.65 33.32
C ASN A 13 2.71 10.40 31.80
N LEU A 14 2.44 9.15 31.43
CA LEU A 14 2.29 8.71 30.05
C LEU A 14 0.84 8.88 29.60
N ARG A 15 0.61 9.79 28.65
CA ARG A 15 -0.72 9.96 28.02
C ARG A 15 -1.05 8.83 27.03
N TYR A 16 -0.03 8.29 26.38
CA TYR A 16 -0.15 7.26 25.35
C TYR A 16 0.95 6.22 25.47
N LEU A 17 0.58 4.97 25.22
CA LEU A 17 1.50 3.84 25.13
C LEU A 17 1.33 3.18 23.77
N TYR A 18 2.41 3.14 22.99
CA TYR A 18 2.45 2.45 21.71
C TYR A 18 3.23 1.16 21.85
N PHE A 19 2.60 0.05 21.50
CA PHE A 19 3.28 -1.24 21.41
C PHE A 19 3.98 -1.34 20.06
N CYS A 20 5.26 -1.68 20.10
CA CYS A 20 6.07 -1.93 18.92
C CYS A 20 6.43 -3.42 18.88
N GLU A 21 6.22 -4.07 17.74
CA GLU A 21 6.67 -5.46 17.51
C GLU A 21 8.19 -5.55 17.31
N GLY A 22 8.81 -4.43 16.93
CA GLY A 22 10.26 -4.30 16.81
C GLY A 22 10.93 -4.32 18.18
N GLY A 23 12.00 -5.09 18.30
CA GLY A 23 12.81 -5.15 19.52
C GLY A 23 14.31 -5.10 19.22
N VAL A 24 15.10 -5.61 20.15
CA VAL A 24 16.57 -5.55 20.12
C VAL A 24 17.15 -6.14 18.83
N ARG A 25 16.58 -7.24 18.31
CA ARG A 25 17.07 -7.89 17.08
C ARG A 25 16.88 -6.99 15.86
N GLN A 26 15.69 -6.42 15.69
CA GLN A 26 15.39 -5.48 14.60
C GLN A 26 16.26 -4.22 14.71
N GLY A 27 16.49 -3.72 15.93
CA GLY A 27 17.42 -2.62 16.17
C GLY A 27 18.84 -2.95 15.71
N LYS A 28 19.33 -4.15 16.03
CA LYS A 28 20.67 -4.58 15.58
C LYS A 28 20.76 -4.70 14.06
N CYS A 29 19.71 -5.19 13.39
CA CYS A 29 19.66 -5.22 11.92
C CYS A 29 19.64 -3.80 11.33
N PHE A 30 18.88 -2.88 11.94
CA PHE A 30 18.86 -1.47 11.54
C PHE A 30 20.26 -0.83 11.66
N ASP A 31 21.01 -1.17 12.71
CA ASP A 31 22.40 -0.72 12.92
C ASP A 31 23.40 -1.27 11.90
N MET A 32 23.05 -2.31 11.15
CA MET A 32 23.88 -2.84 10.06
C MET A 32 23.57 -2.17 8.71
N MET A 33 22.44 -1.47 8.58
CA MET A 33 22.06 -0.78 7.35
C MET A 33 22.93 0.46 7.12
N SER A 34 23.15 0.85 5.86
CA SER A 34 23.80 2.11 5.53
C SER A 34 22.96 3.32 5.99
N GLN A 35 23.59 4.48 6.16
CA GLN A 35 22.85 5.70 6.53
C GLN A 35 21.77 6.06 5.49
N SER A 36 22.02 5.81 4.20
CA SER A 36 21.04 6.09 3.14
C SER A 36 19.77 5.25 3.27
N GLU A 37 19.89 3.96 3.64
CA GLU A 37 18.72 3.09 3.86
C GLU A 37 17.94 3.48 5.12
N ARG A 38 18.64 3.84 6.20
CA ARG A 38 18.01 4.24 7.47
C ARG A 38 17.15 5.50 7.35
N MET A 39 17.42 6.35 6.36
CA MET A 39 16.71 7.62 6.15
C MET A 39 15.45 7.47 5.29
N LYS A 40 15.21 6.30 4.68
CA LYS A 40 14.01 6.05 3.86
C LYS A 40 12.78 5.83 4.75
N ASP A 41 11.60 6.13 4.22
CA ASP A 41 10.35 5.72 4.88
C ASP A 41 10.28 4.19 4.86
N PRO A 42 10.17 3.52 6.02
CA PRO A 42 10.13 2.07 6.07
C PRO A 42 8.86 1.50 5.42
N LEU A 43 7.74 2.25 5.39
CA LEU A 43 6.52 1.83 4.69
C LEU A 43 6.74 1.80 3.17
N ASP A 44 7.29 2.88 2.60
CA ASP A 44 7.52 2.99 1.16
C ASP A 44 8.51 1.92 0.68
N THR A 45 9.57 1.69 1.46
CA THR A 45 10.54 0.63 1.20
C THR A 45 9.90 -0.75 1.27
N PHE A 46 9.05 -1.01 2.27
CA PHE A 46 8.34 -2.29 2.41
C PHE A 46 7.41 -2.55 1.21
N ILE A 47 6.68 -1.54 0.76
CA ILE A 47 5.76 -1.66 -0.39
C ILE A 47 6.54 -1.87 -1.68
N SER A 48 7.54 -1.04 -1.97
CA SER A 48 8.30 -1.13 -3.23
C SER A 48 9.12 -2.42 -3.35
N SER A 49 9.57 -2.99 -2.23
CA SER A 49 10.31 -4.27 -2.21
C SER A 49 9.42 -5.51 -2.11
N ASN A 50 8.11 -5.35 -1.96
CA ASN A 50 7.19 -6.48 -1.82
C ASN A 50 7.09 -7.27 -3.12
N SER A 51 6.96 -8.60 -3.03
CA SER A 51 6.83 -9.47 -4.21
C SER A 51 5.57 -9.20 -5.04
N LEU A 52 4.53 -8.62 -4.44
CA LEU A 52 3.30 -8.23 -5.11
C LEU A 52 3.41 -6.89 -5.83
N HIS A 53 4.49 -6.14 -5.62
CA HIS A 53 4.70 -4.86 -6.27
C HIS A 53 4.80 -5.03 -7.79
N PRO A 54 3.92 -4.42 -8.60
CA PRO A 54 3.98 -4.58 -10.04
C PRO A 54 5.25 -3.93 -10.60
N LYS A 55 6.12 -4.75 -11.21
CA LYS A 55 7.45 -4.33 -11.69
C LYS A 55 7.43 -3.18 -12.70
N TYR A 56 6.32 -2.98 -13.39
CA TYR A 56 6.18 -1.88 -14.34
C TYR A 56 6.03 -0.51 -13.66
N ILE A 57 5.73 -0.43 -12.37
CA ILE A 57 5.49 0.85 -11.70
C ILE A 57 6.82 1.44 -11.22
N THR A 58 7.30 2.45 -11.92
CA THR A 58 8.57 3.12 -11.59
C THR A 58 8.38 4.24 -10.55
N ASN A 59 9.48 4.63 -9.90
CA ASN A 59 9.50 5.81 -9.01
C ASN A 59 9.06 7.10 -9.75
N GLN A 60 9.38 7.22 -11.04
CA GLN A 60 8.99 8.36 -11.86
C GLN A 60 7.48 8.41 -12.06
N TYR A 61 6.87 7.26 -12.41
CA TYR A 61 5.42 7.14 -12.52
C TYR A 61 4.75 7.52 -11.20
N ARG A 62 5.23 6.95 -10.08
CA ARG A 62 4.72 7.28 -8.74
C ARG A 62 4.78 8.77 -8.45
N ASN A 63 5.92 9.41 -8.68
CA ASN A 63 6.10 10.83 -8.37
C ASN A 63 5.18 11.71 -9.21
N LYS A 64 4.98 11.39 -10.49
CA LYS A 64 4.00 12.07 -11.35
C LYS A 64 2.58 11.87 -10.84
N PHE A 65 2.21 10.64 -10.51
CA PHE A 65 0.90 10.29 -9.96
C PHE A 65 0.62 11.09 -8.68
N VAL A 66 1.55 11.07 -7.73
CA VAL A 66 1.45 11.83 -6.47
C VAL A 66 1.36 13.33 -6.73
N GLY A 67 2.12 13.86 -7.69
CA GLY A 67 2.05 15.28 -8.07
C GLY A 67 0.66 15.70 -8.54
N ILE A 68 0.01 14.88 -9.38
CA ILE A 68 -1.37 15.10 -9.84
C ILE A 68 -2.34 15.06 -8.66
N MET A 69 -2.21 14.06 -7.80
CA MET A 69 -3.05 13.94 -6.60
C MET A 69 -2.93 15.19 -5.72
N LYS A 70 -1.71 15.60 -5.37
CA LYS A 70 -1.47 16.78 -4.52
C LYS A 70 -2.01 18.07 -5.12
N ALA A 71 -1.91 18.24 -6.44
CA ALA A 71 -2.41 19.43 -7.12
C ALA A 71 -3.95 19.52 -7.11
N ALA A 72 -4.64 18.39 -7.09
CA ALA A 72 -6.10 18.35 -7.17
C ALA A 72 -6.79 18.23 -5.80
N LEU A 73 -6.14 17.65 -4.79
CA LEU A 73 -6.75 17.43 -3.49
C LEU A 73 -6.87 18.74 -2.68
N PRO A 74 -8.08 19.11 -2.22
CA PRO A 74 -8.27 20.32 -1.41
C PRO A 74 -7.53 20.25 -0.07
N PRO A 75 -6.98 21.36 0.45
CA PRO A 75 -6.29 21.39 1.75
C PRO A 75 -7.12 20.85 2.92
N VAL A 76 -8.45 21.08 2.90
CA VAL A 76 -9.37 20.60 3.93
C VAL A 76 -9.35 19.07 4.09
N PHE A 77 -9.00 18.31 3.06
CA PHE A 77 -8.90 16.85 3.16
C PHE A 77 -7.76 16.42 4.09
N TYR A 78 -6.65 17.14 4.05
CA TYR A 78 -5.51 16.90 4.95
C TYR A 78 -5.89 17.22 6.40
N ASP A 79 -6.61 18.32 6.62
CA ASP A 79 -7.06 18.72 7.95
C ASP A 79 -8.05 17.72 8.57
N VAL A 80 -9.00 17.21 7.79
CA VAL A 80 -9.98 16.22 8.26
C VAL A 80 -9.32 14.89 8.63
N LEU A 81 -8.34 14.43 7.85
CA LEU A 81 -7.67 13.15 8.14
C LEU A 81 -6.60 13.25 9.24
N ASP A 82 -6.21 14.46 9.61
CA ASP A 82 -5.31 14.74 10.74
C ASP A 82 -6.09 15.16 12.01
N SER A 83 -7.42 15.12 12.00
CA SER A 83 -8.28 15.69 13.05
C SER A 83 -8.43 14.82 14.31
N ASP A 84 -7.48 13.95 14.62
CA ASP A 84 -7.64 12.99 15.73
C ASP A 84 -7.80 13.68 17.08
N ASP A 85 -8.72 13.14 17.90
CA ASP A 85 -8.91 13.49 19.31
C ASP A 85 -7.66 13.25 20.18
N LEU A 86 -6.63 12.59 19.62
CA LEU A 86 -5.33 12.37 20.24
C LEU A 86 -4.43 13.62 20.20
N GLY A 87 -4.88 14.71 19.56
CA GLY A 87 -4.24 16.02 19.54
C GLY A 87 -4.14 16.63 20.94
N SER A 88 -3.08 16.29 21.66
CA SER A 88 -2.63 17.03 22.84
C SER A 88 -2.14 18.42 22.41
N GLU A 89 -2.52 19.47 23.15
CA GLU A 89 -1.93 20.82 23.05
C GLU A 89 -0.39 20.82 23.16
N THR A 90 0.22 19.72 23.63
CA THR A 90 1.67 19.58 23.81
C THR A 90 2.43 19.16 22.55
N THR A 91 1.79 18.58 21.53
CA THR A 91 2.45 18.24 20.25
C THR A 91 1.94 19.16 19.15
N LYS A 92 2.60 20.29 18.95
CA LYS A 92 2.27 21.30 17.91
C LYS A 92 2.31 20.80 16.46
N LYS A 93 2.70 19.55 16.20
CA LYS A 93 2.90 19.02 14.84
C LYS A 93 1.76 18.05 14.49
N LYS A 94 0.94 18.44 13.52
CA LYS A 94 -0.07 17.57 12.90
C LYS A 94 0.60 16.31 12.31
N PRO A 95 -0.07 15.14 12.32
CA PRO A 95 0.51 13.88 11.88
C PRO A 95 0.85 13.82 10.38
N GLN A 96 0.26 14.70 9.54
CA GLN A 96 0.52 14.76 8.10
C GLN A 96 0.27 13.42 7.40
N ARG A 97 -0.83 12.73 7.77
CA ARG A 97 -1.07 11.35 7.34
C ARG A 97 -1.20 11.23 5.85
N LEU A 98 -2.11 12.01 5.26
CA LEU A 98 -2.38 11.92 3.83
C LEU A 98 -1.12 12.23 3.01
N GLU A 99 -0.36 13.23 3.42
CA GLU A 99 0.90 13.63 2.77
C GLU A 99 1.90 12.46 2.74
N ARG A 100 2.02 11.72 3.84
CA ARG A 100 2.89 10.55 3.96
C ARG A 100 2.34 9.32 3.22
N LEU A 101 1.02 9.10 3.24
CA LEU A 101 0.39 7.91 2.68
C LEU A 101 0.17 7.98 1.16
N LEU A 102 0.09 9.16 0.57
CA LEU A 102 -0.16 9.34 -0.88
C LEU A 102 0.82 8.57 -1.78
N PRO A 103 2.15 8.60 -1.56
CA PRO A 103 3.09 7.80 -2.33
C PRO A 103 2.80 6.29 -2.27
N SER A 104 2.49 5.78 -1.08
CA SER A 104 2.13 4.38 -0.88
C SER A 104 0.83 4.03 -1.58
N LEU A 105 -0.20 4.89 -1.48
CA LEU A 105 -1.48 4.69 -2.16
C LEU A 105 -1.32 4.63 -3.69
N ALA A 106 -0.44 5.46 -4.26
CA ALA A 106 -0.16 5.43 -5.70
C ALA A 106 0.39 4.07 -6.16
N TYR A 107 1.29 3.44 -5.38
CA TYR A 107 1.75 2.09 -5.67
C TYR A 107 0.65 1.04 -5.49
N LEU A 108 -0.02 1.09 -4.34
CA LEU A 108 -1.01 0.08 -3.96
C LEU A 108 -2.26 0.10 -4.84
N ALA A 109 -2.57 1.24 -5.48
CA ALA A 109 -3.66 1.37 -6.42
C ALA A 109 -3.57 0.38 -7.61
N HIS A 110 -2.43 -0.26 -7.86
CA HIS A 110 -2.31 -1.22 -8.95
C HIS A 110 -2.19 -2.68 -8.51
N TRP A 111 -2.03 -2.94 -7.21
CA TRP A 111 -1.69 -4.28 -6.71
C TRP A 111 -2.78 -5.30 -6.97
N SER A 112 -4.05 -4.92 -6.85
CA SER A 112 -5.22 -5.76 -7.05
C SER A 112 -5.66 -5.91 -8.51
N MET A 113 -5.05 -5.20 -9.47
CA MET A 113 -5.55 -5.14 -10.85
C MET A 113 -5.52 -6.48 -11.60
N HIS A 114 -4.70 -7.43 -11.14
CA HIS A 114 -4.61 -8.77 -11.71
C HIS A 114 -5.77 -9.70 -11.27
N LEU A 115 -6.57 -9.29 -10.28
CA LEU A 115 -7.71 -10.06 -9.78
C LEU A 115 -8.97 -9.83 -10.62
N ALA A 116 -9.94 -10.75 -10.51
CA ALA A 116 -11.27 -10.58 -11.06
C ALA A 116 -11.96 -9.33 -10.47
N LYS A 117 -12.72 -8.59 -11.29
CA LYS A 117 -13.29 -7.27 -10.93
C LYS A 117 -13.97 -7.28 -9.56
N GLU A 118 -14.92 -8.20 -9.37
CA GLU A 118 -15.73 -8.34 -8.15
C GLU A 118 -14.89 -8.57 -6.87
N SER A 119 -13.70 -9.16 -6.99
CA SER A 119 -12.84 -9.46 -5.83
C SER A 119 -11.89 -8.32 -5.47
N ARG A 120 -11.67 -7.36 -6.36
CA ARG A 120 -10.70 -6.28 -6.18
C ARG A 120 -11.00 -5.36 -5.00
N PRO A 121 -12.22 -4.82 -4.81
CA PRO A 121 -12.48 -3.92 -3.69
C PRO A 121 -12.28 -4.62 -2.35
N ILE A 122 -12.66 -5.89 -2.25
CA ILE A 122 -12.50 -6.72 -1.05
C ILE A 122 -11.01 -6.94 -0.77
N TYR A 123 -10.24 -7.40 -1.76
CA TYR A 123 -8.80 -7.61 -1.58
C TYR A 123 -8.08 -6.30 -1.23
N ALA A 124 -8.42 -5.20 -1.89
CA ALA A 124 -7.85 -3.88 -1.66
C ALA A 124 -8.16 -3.36 -0.25
N PHE A 125 -9.36 -3.62 0.27
CA PHE A 125 -9.74 -3.32 1.65
C PHE A 125 -8.86 -4.07 2.66
N TYR A 126 -8.65 -5.37 2.46
CA TYR A 126 -7.84 -6.20 3.35
C TYR A 126 -6.34 -5.93 3.28
N LEU A 127 -5.87 -5.24 2.26
CA LEU A 127 -4.46 -5.16 1.92
C LEU A 127 -3.58 -4.60 3.05
N SER A 128 -4.06 -3.56 3.74
CA SER A 128 -3.40 -2.91 4.87
C SER A 128 -3.78 -3.47 6.25
N LEU A 129 -4.72 -4.41 6.31
CA LEU A 129 -5.30 -4.91 7.56
C LEU A 129 -4.60 -6.17 8.08
N SER A 130 -5.02 -6.63 9.26
CA SER A 130 -4.54 -7.88 9.85
C SER A 130 -4.84 -9.06 8.92
N GLY A 131 -3.81 -9.85 8.60
CA GLY A 131 -3.91 -10.97 7.66
C GLY A 131 -3.69 -10.60 6.19
N GLY A 132 -3.63 -9.30 5.85
CA GLY A 132 -3.31 -8.83 4.50
C GLY A 132 -1.80 -8.81 4.20
N PRO A 133 -1.39 -8.55 2.94
CA PRO A 133 0.01 -8.50 2.54
C PRO A 133 0.86 -7.43 3.25
N LEU A 134 0.23 -6.36 3.75
CA LEU A 134 0.92 -5.32 4.54
C LEU A 134 0.70 -5.47 6.04
N CYS A 135 0.23 -6.62 6.54
CA CYS A 135 -0.03 -6.81 7.97
C CYS A 135 1.20 -6.49 8.84
N ASN A 136 2.40 -6.84 8.37
CA ASN A 136 3.67 -6.61 9.06
C ASN A 136 4.42 -5.35 8.57
N ALA A 137 3.76 -4.48 7.81
CA ALA A 137 4.40 -3.27 7.31
C ALA A 137 4.81 -2.36 8.50
N PRO A 138 6.08 -1.97 8.59
CA PRO A 138 6.58 -1.13 9.67
C PRO A 138 6.14 0.33 9.52
N GLY A 139 6.09 1.04 10.65
CA GLY A 139 5.93 2.49 10.67
C GLY A 139 4.54 3.01 10.29
N ILE A 140 3.50 2.18 10.34
CA ILE A 140 2.10 2.58 10.11
C ILE A 140 1.23 2.31 11.32
N THR A 141 0.36 3.27 11.65
CA THR A 141 -0.59 3.14 12.75
C THR A 141 -1.85 2.39 12.30
N HIS A 142 -2.69 1.96 13.25
CA HIS A 142 -4.00 1.38 12.92
C HIS A 142 -4.91 2.37 12.16
N VAL A 143 -4.81 3.66 12.49
CA VAL A 143 -5.53 4.74 11.79
C VAL A 143 -5.06 4.85 10.34
N ASP A 144 -3.74 4.83 10.10
CA ASP A 144 -3.18 4.87 8.74
C ASP A 144 -3.65 3.66 7.93
N ARG A 145 -3.63 2.46 8.53
CA ARG A 145 -4.14 1.23 7.91
C ARG A 145 -5.60 1.34 7.53
N ALA A 146 -6.43 1.92 8.40
CA ALA A 146 -7.85 2.14 8.15
C ALA A 146 -8.08 3.12 6.99
N ILE A 147 -7.33 4.24 6.95
CA ILE A 147 -7.36 5.20 5.84
C ILE A 147 -6.96 4.51 4.53
N MET A 148 -5.86 3.75 4.53
CA MET A 148 -5.39 3.02 3.35
C MET A 148 -6.44 2.02 2.85
N ALA A 149 -7.00 1.20 3.74
CA ALA A 149 -8.03 0.22 3.41
C ALA A 149 -9.24 0.88 2.75
N TRP A 150 -9.71 1.99 3.32
CA TRP A 150 -10.87 2.73 2.83
C TRP A 150 -10.63 3.36 1.45
N CYS A 151 -9.49 4.04 1.28
CA CYS A 151 -9.12 4.63 -0.01
C CYS A 151 -8.96 3.56 -1.10
N LEU A 152 -8.30 2.44 -0.79
CA LEU A 152 -8.02 1.39 -1.76
C LEU A 152 -9.28 0.59 -2.15
N MET A 153 -10.21 0.39 -1.21
CA MET A 153 -11.54 -0.14 -1.50
C MET A 153 -12.27 0.74 -2.52
N TYR A 154 -12.39 2.05 -2.23
CA TYR A 154 -13.10 3.00 -3.10
C TYR A 154 -12.40 3.29 -4.42
N ARG A 155 -11.10 2.99 -4.54
CA ARG A 155 -10.40 2.96 -5.82
C ARG A 155 -10.96 1.92 -6.80
N HIS A 156 -11.67 0.91 -6.30
CA HIS A 156 -12.38 -0.09 -7.10
C HIS A 156 -13.89 0.11 -7.12
N TYR A 157 -14.36 1.35 -6.91
CA TYR A 157 -15.79 1.65 -6.84
C TYR A 157 -16.59 1.11 -8.04
N ASP A 158 -16.07 1.23 -9.26
CA ASP A 158 -16.75 0.76 -10.48
C ASP A 158 -16.67 -0.76 -10.71
N ASP A 159 -15.88 -1.48 -9.91
CA ASP A 159 -15.74 -2.94 -9.97
C ASP A 159 -16.74 -3.65 -9.02
N ALA A 160 -17.48 -2.90 -8.20
CA ALA A 160 -18.46 -3.43 -7.24
C ALA A 160 -19.73 -3.94 -7.94
N SER A 161 -20.38 -4.95 -7.35
CA SER A 161 -21.66 -5.49 -7.84
C SER A 161 -22.87 -4.63 -7.44
N GLY A 162 -22.64 -3.63 -6.58
CA GLY A 162 -23.59 -2.66 -6.06
C GLY A 162 -22.86 -1.54 -5.32
N ASP A 163 -23.19 -1.32 -4.04
CA ASP A 163 -22.37 -0.45 -3.18
C ASP A 163 -21.11 -1.22 -2.73
N VAL A 164 -19.95 -0.61 -2.91
CA VAL A 164 -18.66 -1.21 -2.52
C VAL A 164 -18.61 -1.49 -1.02
N GLU A 165 -19.29 -0.69 -0.19
CA GLU A 165 -19.41 -0.94 1.24
C GLU A 165 -20.23 -2.20 1.54
N ASP A 166 -21.27 -2.49 0.76
CA ASP A 166 -22.10 -3.69 0.92
C ASP A 166 -21.30 -4.94 0.56
N ASP A 167 -20.61 -4.93 -0.59
CA ASP A 167 -19.76 -6.05 -1.03
C ASP A 167 -18.71 -6.42 0.03
N VAL A 168 -18.03 -5.41 0.60
CA VAL A 168 -17.00 -5.63 1.61
C VAL A 168 -17.60 -6.03 2.97
N SER A 169 -18.67 -5.34 3.42
CA SER A 169 -19.27 -5.61 4.73
C SER A 169 -19.95 -6.99 4.80
N ASN A 170 -20.52 -7.48 3.69
CA ASN A 170 -21.09 -8.82 3.60
C ASN A 170 -20.03 -9.92 3.78
N MET A 171 -18.80 -9.67 3.31
CA MET A 171 -17.70 -10.63 3.43
C MET A 171 -16.91 -10.50 4.75
N ALA A 172 -16.96 -9.33 5.39
CA ALA A 172 -16.01 -8.93 6.44
C ALA A 172 -16.63 -8.08 7.57
N SER A 173 -17.89 -8.32 7.94
CA SER A 173 -18.71 -7.40 8.75
C SER A 173 -18.00 -6.79 9.97
N GLU A 174 -17.46 -7.60 10.88
CA GLU A 174 -16.84 -7.09 12.11
C GLU A 174 -15.62 -6.21 11.83
N MET A 175 -14.75 -6.64 10.91
CA MET A 175 -13.55 -5.90 10.53
C MET A 175 -13.93 -4.61 9.81
N PHE A 176 -14.92 -4.66 8.92
CA PHE A 176 -15.43 -3.50 8.20
C PHE A 176 -15.90 -2.40 9.15
N TYR A 177 -16.76 -2.74 10.12
CA TYR A 177 -17.25 -1.76 11.09
C TYR A 177 -16.17 -1.29 12.06
N GLY A 178 -15.18 -2.13 12.39
CA GLY A 178 -14.00 -1.74 13.16
C GLY A 178 -13.19 -0.67 12.44
N VAL A 179 -12.83 -0.91 11.18
CA VAL A 179 -12.10 0.04 10.32
C VAL A 179 -12.89 1.32 10.13
N LYS A 180 -14.20 1.22 9.87
CA LYS A 180 -15.12 2.36 9.68
C LYS A 180 -15.12 3.33 10.86
N LYS A 181 -14.95 2.81 12.09
CA LYS A 181 -14.88 3.60 13.33
C LYS A 181 -13.50 4.23 13.58
N MET A 182 -12.43 3.68 13.02
CA MET A 182 -11.07 4.18 13.21
C MET A 182 -10.72 5.38 12.31
N ILE A 183 -11.54 5.68 11.31
CA ILE A 183 -11.28 6.78 10.37
C ILE A 183 -11.50 8.13 11.07
N PRO A 184 -10.49 9.03 11.09
CA PRO A 184 -10.58 10.36 11.69
C PRO A 184 -11.70 11.19 11.08
N GLY A 185 -12.27 12.14 11.82
CA GLY A 185 -13.37 12.97 11.33
C GLY A 185 -14.69 12.21 11.05
N GLY A 186 -14.77 10.92 11.41
CA GLY A 186 -15.98 10.13 11.31
C GLY A 186 -16.57 10.09 9.90
N LYS A 187 -17.77 10.66 9.72
CA LYS A 187 -18.46 10.66 8.42
C LYS A 187 -17.71 11.47 7.37
N ASP A 188 -17.13 12.60 7.76
CA ASP A 188 -16.44 13.49 6.83
C ASP A 188 -15.13 12.87 6.37
N GLY A 189 -14.35 12.28 7.29
CA GLY A 189 -13.13 11.57 6.90
C GLY A 189 -13.39 10.36 6.02
N ARG A 190 -14.47 9.61 6.25
CA ARG A 190 -14.89 8.55 5.32
C ARG A 190 -15.22 9.08 3.94
N LYS A 191 -15.88 10.23 3.85
CA LYS A 191 -16.20 10.86 2.57
C LYS A 191 -14.94 11.36 1.87
N VAL A 192 -13.99 11.91 2.62
CA VAL A 192 -12.67 12.30 2.11
C VAL A 192 -11.93 11.08 1.55
N CYS A 193 -11.85 9.98 2.30
CA CYS A 193 -11.22 8.73 1.84
C CYS A 193 -11.93 8.15 0.60
N GLU A 194 -13.26 8.20 0.53
CA GLU A 194 -14.02 7.80 -0.66
C GLU A 194 -13.61 8.63 -1.88
N VAL A 195 -13.58 9.97 -1.75
CA VAL A 195 -13.23 10.86 -2.86
C VAL A 195 -11.78 10.62 -3.31
N ILE A 196 -10.85 10.47 -2.36
CA ILE A 196 -9.45 10.15 -2.66
C ILE A 196 -9.38 8.82 -3.39
N GLY A 197 -10.06 7.77 -2.91
CA GLY A 197 -10.10 6.45 -3.54
C GLY A 197 -10.59 6.51 -4.98
N LYS A 198 -11.76 7.11 -5.21
CA LYS A 198 -12.31 7.29 -6.57
C LYS A 198 -11.36 8.07 -7.47
N PHE A 199 -10.71 9.11 -6.94
CA PHE A 199 -9.76 9.90 -7.70
C PHE A 199 -8.47 9.13 -8.01
N LEU A 200 -7.97 8.27 -7.10
CA LEU A 200 -6.88 7.33 -7.40
C LEU A 200 -7.25 6.44 -8.60
N GLY A 201 -8.48 5.88 -8.60
CA GLY A 201 -8.98 5.07 -9.71
C GLY A 201 -9.00 5.86 -11.03
N PHE A 202 -9.52 7.09 -11.01
CA PHE A 202 -9.56 7.97 -12.17
C PHE A 202 -8.16 8.29 -12.71
N VAL A 203 -7.21 8.68 -11.85
CA VAL A 203 -5.84 9.01 -12.27
C VAL A 203 -5.14 7.79 -12.85
N ALA A 204 -5.32 6.60 -12.26
CA ALA A 204 -4.78 5.35 -12.79
C ALA A 204 -5.33 4.99 -14.19
N LEU A 205 -6.58 5.35 -14.48
CA LEU A 205 -7.21 5.17 -15.80
C LEU A 205 -6.73 6.19 -16.84
N CYS A 206 -6.60 7.47 -16.44
CA CYS A 206 -6.20 8.55 -17.36
C CYS A 206 -4.70 8.58 -17.63
N HIS A 207 -3.90 7.99 -16.76
CA HIS A 207 -2.45 7.83 -16.94
C HIS A 207 -2.09 6.35 -16.92
N PRO A 208 -2.51 5.59 -17.96
CA PRO A 208 -2.08 4.22 -18.10
C PRO A 208 -0.56 4.19 -18.22
N PHE A 209 0.06 3.17 -17.65
CA PHE A 209 1.49 2.96 -17.78
C PHE A 209 1.85 2.76 -19.25
N ASP A 210 2.74 3.61 -19.78
CA ASP A 210 3.25 3.49 -21.15
C ASP A 210 4.64 2.84 -21.12
N ALA A 211 4.71 1.55 -21.46
CA ALA A 211 5.95 0.78 -21.43
C ALA A 211 7.04 1.37 -22.35
N LYS A 212 6.64 2.09 -23.40
CA LYS A 212 7.56 2.67 -24.40
C LYS A 212 8.37 3.86 -23.86
N GLN A 213 7.90 4.53 -22.82
CA GLN A 213 8.63 5.67 -22.23
C GLN A 213 9.83 5.23 -21.36
N ASN A 214 9.99 3.93 -21.08
CA ASN A 214 11.09 3.40 -20.27
C ASN A 214 12.16 2.66 -21.07
N GLU A 215 11.94 2.33 -22.37
CA GLU A 215 13.01 1.78 -23.22
C GLU A 215 14.16 2.77 -23.43
N ASP A 216 13.88 4.08 -23.33
CA ASP A 216 14.87 5.15 -23.47
C ASP A 216 15.63 5.48 -22.16
N SER A 217 15.40 4.75 -21.06
CA SER A 217 16.02 5.10 -19.76
C SER A 217 16.71 3.97 -18.99
N GLU A 218 16.70 2.71 -19.45
CA GLU A 218 17.51 1.65 -18.83
C GLU A 218 18.14 0.69 -19.87
N LEU A 219 19.23 1.15 -20.50
CA LEU A 219 20.27 0.28 -21.04
C LEU A 219 21.55 0.44 -20.21
N VAL A 220 21.50 0.03 -18.93
CA VAL A 220 22.71 -0.32 -18.18
C VAL A 220 22.40 -1.52 -17.28
N GLY A 221 22.92 -2.68 -17.66
CA GLY A 221 23.22 -3.74 -16.70
C GLY A 221 22.24 -4.91 -16.62
N PHE A 222 21.93 -5.57 -17.73
CA PHE A 222 21.79 -7.03 -17.70
C PHE A 222 22.58 -7.63 -18.85
N ASP A 223 23.55 -8.48 -18.49
CA ASP A 223 24.40 -9.23 -19.39
C ASP A 223 23.58 -9.92 -20.48
N LYS A 224 24.02 -9.71 -21.72
CA LYS A 224 23.66 -10.56 -22.84
C LYS A 224 24.16 -11.97 -22.54
N MET A 225 23.28 -12.83 -22.01
CA MET A 225 23.50 -14.26 -22.08
C MET A 225 23.24 -14.67 -23.54
N SER A 226 24.32 -14.70 -24.32
CA SER A 226 24.38 -15.22 -25.68
C SER A 226 23.93 -16.67 -25.69
N ILE A 227 22.74 -16.94 -26.23
CA ILE A 227 22.39 -18.29 -26.70
C ILE A 227 22.95 -18.37 -28.12
N ASN A 228 24.12 -19.00 -28.24
CA ASN A 228 24.64 -19.42 -29.54
C ASN A 228 23.77 -20.57 -30.05
N ASP A 229 23.01 -20.30 -31.10
CA ASP A 229 22.52 -21.31 -32.02
C ASP A 229 23.73 -21.95 -32.70
N GLU A 230 24.12 -23.14 -32.26
CA GLU A 230 24.77 -24.19 -33.07
C GLU A 230 24.93 -25.47 -32.23
N SER A 231 23.85 -26.25 -32.14
CA SER A 231 23.97 -27.71 -32.04
C SER A 231 22.73 -28.38 -32.64
N LEU A 232 22.76 -28.42 -33.97
CA LEU A 232 22.07 -29.41 -34.77
C LEU A 232 22.51 -30.82 -34.33
N ILE A 233 21.65 -31.59 -33.65
CA ILE A 233 21.60 -33.05 -33.83
C ILE A 233 20.15 -33.50 -33.93
N GLN A 234 19.83 -33.84 -35.18
CA GLN A 234 18.73 -34.63 -35.71
C GLN A 234 18.20 -35.73 -34.76
N PHE A 235 16.88 -35.82 -34.60
CA PHE A 235 16.20 -37.11 -34.62
C PHE A 235 14.86 -36.99 -35.36
N LYS A 236 14.77 -37.82 -36.41
CA LYS A 236 13.69 -37.89 -37.39
C LYS A 236 12.36 -38.30 -36.74
N THR A 237 11.30 -37.62 -37.15
CA THR A 237 9.94 -38.18 -37.23
C THR A 237 9.91 -39.31 -38.26
N SER A 238 9.36 -40.46 -37.88
CA SER A 238 8.84 -41.46 -38.82
C SER A 238 7.39 -41.75 -38.44
N GLU A 239 6.48 -41.30 -39.29
CA GLU A 239 5.08 -41.73 -39.32
C GLU A 239 4.98 -43.23 -39.68
N ASP A 240 3.90 -43.82 -39.17
CA ASP A 240 3.12 -44.93 -39.72
C ASP A 240 3.83 -46.18 -40.23
N ARG A 241 3.58 -47.29 -39.52
CA ARG A 241 3.28 -48.58 -40.15
C ARG A 241 2.55 -49.53 -39.18
N ASP A 242 1.25 -49.33 -39.08
CA ASP A 242 0.28 -50.41 -38.85
C ASP A 242 -0.36 -50.75 -40.22
N ALA A 243 0.11 -51.82 -40.87
CA ALA A 243 -0.65 -52.61 -41.84
C ALA A 243 0.18 -53.83 -42.31
N LYS A 244 -0.28 -55.01 -41.85
CA LYS A 244 0.03 -56.40 -42.27
C LYS A 244 1.38 -57.01 -41.89
#